data_AF-C7P8F4-F1
#
_entry.id   AF-C7P8F4-F1
#
_cell.length_a   1.000
_cell.length_b   1.000
_cell.length_c   1.000
_cell.angle_alpha   90.00
_cell.angle_beta   90.00
_cell.angle_gamma   90.00
#
_symmetry.space_group_name_H-M   'P 1'
#
loop_
_entity.id
_entity.type
_entity.pdbx_description
1 polymer ?
#
loop_
_entity_poly.entity_id
_entity_poly.type
_entity_poly.pdbx_seq_one_letter_code
_entity_poly.pdbx_strand_id
1 'polypeptide(L)'
;MLEDDICPVDIGLKLNDIIYDIISKNCSISGPIIFDNVGLLFSKDFGGLEPIRTFKYHSRIHPIVLFVPLKLNKLRQTATFGNPGDEDYRSDIDISEIVYVELKEMMVDG
;
A
#
# COMPACT_ATOMS: atom_id res chain seq x y z
N MET A 1 -35.43 -3.01 18.08
CA MET A 1 -34.62 -2.31 17.07
C MET A 1 -33.30 -2.03 17.74
N LEU A 2 -32.28 -2.84 17.45
CA LEU A 2 -30.91 -2.60 17.91
C LEU A 2 -30.26 -1.81 16.78
N GLU A 3 -30.22 -0.49 16.94
CA GLU A 3 -29.23 0.31 16.24
C GLU A 3 -27.93 0.03 17.00
N ASP A 4 -27.16 -0.93 16.51
CA ASP A 4 -25.78 -1.09 16.96
C ASP A 4 -25.07 0.19 16.54
N ASP A 5 -24.73 1.03 17.52
CA ASP A 5 -23.81 2.15 17.36
C ASP A 5 -22.49 1.59 16.81
N ILE A 6 -22.34 1.62 15.48
CA ILE A 6 -21.07 1.35 14.81
C ILE A 6 -20.17 2.53 15.16
N CYS A 7 -19.53 2.42 16.32
CA CYS A 7 -18.48 3.32 16.73
C CYS A 7 -17.42 3.30 15.62
N PRO A 8 -17.09 4.45 14.98
CA PRO A 8 -16.10 4.46 13.93
C PRO A 8 -14.79 3.96 14.53
N VAL A 9 -14.34 2.80 14.07
CA VAL A 9 -13.05 2.27 14.48
C VAL A 9 -12.02 3.27 13.97
N ASP A 10 -11.20 3.82 14.86
CA ASP A 10 -10.00 4.57 14.48
C ASP A 10 -9.03 3.61 13.77
N ILE A 11 -9.29 3.38 12.49
CA ILE A 11 -8.59 2.41 11.63
C ILE A 11 -7.17 2.90 11.33
N GLY A 12 -6.96 4.22 11.24
CA GLY A 12 -5.68 4.81 10.82
C GLY A 12 -4.51 4.57 11.78
N LEU A 13 -4.73 4.70 13.10
CA LEU A 13 -3.68 4.44 14.09
C LEU A 13 -3.41 2.94 14.22
N LYS A 14 -4.48 2.12 14.25
CA LYS A 14 -4.38 0.67 14.40
C LYS A 14 -3.70 -0.03 13.22
N LEU A 15 -3.85 0.48 11.99
CA LEU A 15 -3.25 -0.16 10.81
C LEU A 15 -1.73 0.07 10.73
N ASN A 16 -1.25 1.26 11.11
CA ASN A 16 0.19 1.49 11.26
C ASN A 16 0.81 0.57 12.31
N ASP A 17 0.10 0.36 13.43
CA ASP A 17 0.54 -0.56 14.47
C ASP A 17 0.62 -2.01 13.94
N ILE A 18 -0.33 -2.43 13.10
CA ILE A 18 -0.31 -3.75 12.45
C ILE A 18 0.91 -3.89 11.52
N ILE A 19 1.18 -2.88 10.68
CA ILE A 19 2.35 -2.87 9.79
C ILE A 19 3.65 -2.95 10.60
N TYR A 20 3.75 -2.15 11.67
CA TYR A 20 4.89 -2.16 12.57
C TYR A 20 5.09 -3.53 13.24
N ASP A 21 4.01 -4.12 13.74
CA ASP A 21 4.04 -5.44 14.37
C ASP A 21 4.52 -6.53 13.40
N ILE A 22 4.00 -6.55 12.17
CA ILE A 22 4.45 -7.47 11.12
C ILE A 22 5.95 -7.29 10.84
N ILE A 23 6.42 -6.05 10.66
CA ILE A 23 7.84 -5.79 10.36
C ILE A 23 8.72 -6.20 11.56
N SER A 24 8.31 -5.85 12.78
CA SER A 24 9.07 -6.16 14.00
C SER A 24 9.20 -7.66 14.23
N LYS A 25 8.15 -8.44 13.96
CA LYS A 25 8.17 -9.91 14.08
C LYS A 25 9.08 -10.57 13.05
N ASN A 26 9.24 -9.95 11.89
CA ASN A 26 10.02 -10.49 10.78
C ASN A 26 11.43 -9.88 10.68
N CYS A 27 11.83 -9.00 11.60
CA CYS A 27 13.12 -8.30 11.53
C CYS A 27 14.36 -9.20 11.63
N SER A 28 14.18 -10.44 12.11
CA SER A 28 15.24 -11.44 12.25
C SER A 28 15.43 -12.32 11.00
N ILE A 29 14.55 -12.21 10.01
CA ILE A 29 14.63 -12.99 8.76
C ILE A 29 15.71 -12.38 7.88
N SER A 30 16.62 -13.20 7.36
CA SER A 30 17.62 -12.75 6.38
C SER A 30 17.02 -12.74 4.97
N GLY A 31 16.25 -11.71 4.61
CA GLY A 31 15.69 -11.60 3.26
C GLY A 31 14.53 -10.60 3.17
N PRO A 32 14.15 -10.12 1.97
CA PRO A 32 13.13 -9.09 1.83
C PRO A 32 11.80 -9.50 2.48
N ILE A 33 11.14 -8.55 3.15
CA ILE A 33 9.75 -8.73 3.60
C ILE A 33 8.85 -8.41 2.41
N ILE A 34 8.07 -9.39 1.98
CA ILE A 34 7.18 -9.27 0.83
C ILE A 34 5.76 -9.08 1.34
N PHE A 35 5.15 -7.97 0.92
CA PHE A 35 3.73 -7.70 1.12
C PHE A 35 3.01 -7.88 -0.21
N ASP A 36 2.13 -8.87 -0.26
CA ASP A 36 1.26 -9.11 -1.40
C ASP A 36 -0.14 -8.51 -1.16
N ASN A 37 -0.80 -8.11 -2.25
CA ASN A 37 -2.17 -7.62 -2.27
C ASN A 37 -2.48 -6.49 -1.25
N VAL A 38 -1.55 -5.56 -1.07
CA VAL A 38 -1.72 -4.42 -0.13
C VAL A 38 -2.44 -3.22 -0.74
N GLY A 39 -3.14 -3.41 -1.87
CA GLY A 39 -3.91 -2.36 -2.54
C GLY A 39 -4.93 -1.69 -1.62
N LEU A 40 -5.56 -2.47 -0.74
CA LEU A 40 -6.56 -1.98 0.21
C LEU A 40 -6.02 -0.91 1.18
N LEU A 41 -4.71 -0.91 1.46
CA LEU A 41 -4.07 0.08 2.34
C LEU A 41 -4.10 1.50 1.74
N PHE A 42 -4.34 1.61 0.43
CA PHE A 42 -4.41 2.86 -0.30
C PHE A 42 -5.87 3.33 -0.53
N SER A 43 -6.87 2.55 -0.09
CA SER A 43 -8.30 2.93 -0.18
C SER A 43 -8.67 3.96 0.89
N LYS A 44 -9.68 4.79 0.57
CA LYS A 44 -10.25 5.76 1.52
C LYS A 44 -11.03 5.10 2.64
N ASP A 45 -11.58 3.90 2.42
CA ASP A 45 -12.28 3.11 3.43
C ASP A 45 -11.40 2.79 4.64
N PHE A 46 -10.08 2.74 4.42
CA PHE A 46 -9.07 2.54 5.47
C PHE A 46 -8.41 3.84 5.92
N GLY A 47 -9.04 4.98 5.63
CA GLY A 47 -8.58 6.31 6.03
C GLY A 47 -7.61 6.97 5.05
N GLY A 48 -7.45 6.43 3.83
CA GLY A 48 -6.55 7.01 2.82
C GLY A 48 -5.10 7.06 3.31
N LEU A 49 -4.66 5.98 3.97
CA LEU A 49 -3.31 5.89 4.48
C LEU A 49 -2.32 6.04 3.32
N GLU A 50 -1.18 6.68 3.61
CA GLU A 50 -0.04 6.77 2.70
C GLU A 50 1.01 5.74 3.14
N PRO A 51 0.75 4.42 2.96
CA PRO A 51 1.57 3.37 3.57
C PRO A 51 3.01 3.38 3.04
N ILE A 52 3.27 4.01 1.90
CA ILE A 52 4.61 4.22 1.34
C ILE A 52 5.52 4.89 2.36
N ARG A 53 5.04 5.89 3.11
CA ARG A 53 5.89 6.57 4.12
C ARG A 53 6.30 5.62 5.24
N THR A 54 5.34 4.84 5.75
CA THR A 54 5.57 3.83 6.77
C THR A 54 6.59 2.79 6.27
N PHE A 55 6.38 2.23 5.08
CA PHE A 55 7.29 1.25 4.50
C PHE A 55 8.68 1.83 4.20
N LYS A 56 8.78 3.07 3.69
CA LYS A 56 10.06 3.73 3.39
C LYS A 56 10.93 3.91 4.65
N TYR A 57 10.33 4.18 5.80
CA TYR A 57 11.07 4.27 7.06
C TYR A 57 11.72 2.93 7.40
N HIS A 58 10.95 1.85 7.34
CA HIS A 58 11.41 0.51 7.66
C HIS A 58 12.33 -0.10 6.59
N SER A 59 12.19 0.32 5.34
CA SER A 59 12.98 -0.19 4.22
C SER A 59 14.48 0.10 4.33
N ARG A 60 14.86 1.04 5.22
CA ARG A 60 16.27 1.36 5.54
C ARG A 60 16.97 0.26 6.33
N ILE A 61 16.21 -0.53 7.06
CA ILE A 61 16.72 -1.60 7.94
C ILE A 61 16.54 -2.95 7.25
N HIS A 62 15.44 -3.12 6.52
CA HIS A 62 15.08 -4.37 5.87
C HIS A 62 14.52 -4.11 4.48
N PRO A 63 14.98 -4.76 3.41
CA PRO A 63 14.35 -4.61 2.11
C PRO A 63 12.86 -4.98 2.18
N ILE A 64 11.99 -4.13 1.62
CA ILE A 64 10.53 -4.34 1.57
C ILE A 64 10.11 -4.34 0.11
N VAL A 65 9.29 -5.32 -0.28
CA VAL A 65 8.70 -5.44 -1.61
C VAL A 65 7.19 -5.39 -1.49
N LEU A 66 6.54 -4.51 -2.25
CA LEU A 66 5.09 -4.34 -2.26
C LEU A 66 4.53 -4.73 -3.64
N PHE A 67 3.52 -5.60 -3.67
CA PHE A 67 2.72 -5.86 -4.86
C PHE A 67 1.39 -5.10 -4.75
N VAL A 68 1.20 -4.13 -5.64
CA VAL A 68 0.07 -3.20 -5.58
C VAL A 68 -0.48 -2.95 -6.98
N PRO A 69 -1.81 -3.09 -7.20
CA PRO A 69 -2.43 -2.73 -8.46
C PRO A 69 -2.57 -1.20 -8.55
N LEU A 70 -1.54 -0.54 -9.10
CA LEU A 70 -1.51 0.92 -9.27
C LEU A 70 -1.44 1.32 -10.74
N LYS A 71 -2.05 2.45 -11.07
CA LYS A 71 -1.89 3.11 -12.36
C LYS A 71 -0.75 4.13 -12.29
N LEU A 72 0.32 3.89 -13.04
CA LEU A 72 1.51 4.75 -13.06
C LEU A 72 1.32 6.01 -13.91
N ASN A 73 1.74 7.15 -13.38
CA ASN A 73 1.96 8.40 -14.12
C ASN A 73 3.46 8.73 -14.15
N LYS A 74 4.14 8.27 -15.21
CA LYS A 74 5.59 8.41 -15.38
C LYS A 74 6.06 9.86 -15.52
N LEU A 75 5.23 10.74 -16.08
CA LEU A 75 5.57 12.16 -16.24
C LEU A 75 5.65 12.88 -14.88
N ARG A 76 4.72 12.57 -13.98
CA ARG A 76 4.64 13.19 -12.66
C ARG A 76 5.33 12.39 -11.56
N GLN A 77 5.92 11.24 -11.87
CA GLN A 77 6.48 10.30 -10.89
C GLN A 77 5.47 9.98 -9.78
N THR A 78 4.23 9.71 -10.16
CA THR A 78 3.14 9.39 -9.24
C THR A 78 2.43 8.10 -9.64
N ALA A 79 1.72 7.49 -8.69
CA ALA A 79 0.89 6.32 -8.92
C ALA A 79 -0.50 6.52 -8.28
N THR A 80 -1.54 6.00 -8.92
CA THR A 80 -2.91 6.15 -8.42
C THR A 80 -3.51 4.77 -8.15
N PHE A 81 -4.14 4.59 -6.98
CA PHE A 81 -4.94 3.42 -6.64
C PHE A 81 -6.41 3.63 -7.03
N GLY A 82 -7.09 2.55 -7.44
CA GLY A 82 -8.49 2.58 -7.85
C GLY A 82 -8.70 2.90 -9.33
N ASN A 83 -9.95 2.72 -9.82
CA ASN A 83 -10.31 3.01 -11.19
C ASN A 83 -10.76 4.47 -11.35
N PRO A 84 -10.52 5.10 -12.52
CA PRO A 84 -11.14 6.39 -12.85
C PRO A 84 -12.67 6.28 -12.75
N GLY A 85 -13.27 7.01 -11.81
CA GLY A 85 -14.72 7.02 -11.58
C GLY A 85 -15.16 6.43 -10.23
N ASP A 86 -14.29 5.76 -9.50
CA ASP A 86 -14.58 5.32 -8.12
C ASP A 86 -14.57 6.52 -7.15
N GLU A 87 -15.45 6.53 -6.14
CA GLU A 87 -15.39 7.52 -5.06
C GLU A 87 -14.07 7.44 -4.28
N ASP A 88 -13.43 6.25 -4.30
CA ASP A 88 -12.08 5.96 -3.80
C ASP A 88 -10.94 6.56 -4.63
N TYR A 89 -11.25 7.16 -5.79
CA TYR A 89 -10.29 7.83 -6.66
C TYR A 89 -9.70 9.07 -5.97
N ARG A 90 -8.72 8.88 -5.09
CA ARG A 90 -7.66 9.84 -4.73
C ARG A 90 -6.64 9.21 -3.77
N SER A 91 -5.44 9.03 -4.31
CA SER A 91 -4.22 9.71 -3.82
C SER A 91 -3.16 9.51 -4.89
N ASP A 92 -2.68 10.60 -5.51
CA ASP A 92 -1.45 10.56 -6.31
C ASP A 92 -0.32 10.25 -5.32
N ILE A 93 0.06 8.98 -5.24
CA ILE A 93 1.15 8.51 -4.41
C ILE A 93 2.45 8.99 -5.06
N ASP A 94 3.25 9.77 -4.35
CA ASP A 94 4.58 10.13 -4.81
C ASP A 94 5.48 8.89 -4.79
N ILE A 95 5.98 8.53 -5.97
CA ILE A 95 6.87 7.38 -6.18
C ILE A 95 8.26 7.80 -6.63
N SER A 96 8.59 9.09 -6.57
CA SER A 96 9.88 9.61 -7.03
C SER A 96 11.09 9.04 -6.28
N GLU A 97 10.89 8.58 -5.05
CA GLU A 97 11.94 8.04 -4.19
C GLU A 97 11.88 6.51 -4.02
N ILE A 98 11.08 5.80 -4.83
CA ILE A 98 10.98 4.34 -4.79
C ILE A 98 11.45 3.70 -6.10
N VAL A 99 12.00 2.48 -6.00
CA VAL A 99 12.24 1.63 -7.16
C VAL A 99 10.96 0.87 -7.46
N TYR A 100 10.45 0.98 -8.68
CA TYR A 100 9.26 0.25 -9.12
C TYR A 100 9.51 -0.53 -10.41
N VAL A 101 8.81 -1.66 -10.54
CA VAL A 101 8.81 -2.50 -11.74
C VAL A 101 7.36 -2.67 -12.19
N GLU A 102 7.08 -2.35 -13.44
CA GLU A 102 5.77 -2.57 -14.05
C GLU A 102 5.70 -4.04 -14.49
N LEU A 103 4.87 -4.84 -13.83
CA LEU A 103 4.56 -6.19 -14.28
C LEU A 103 3.64 -6.10 -15.48
N LYS A 104 4.16 -6.41 -16.67
CA LYS A 104 3.35 -6.58 -17.87
C LYS A 104 3.06 -8.06 -18.04
N GLU A 105 1.81 -8.41 -18.36
CA GLU A 105 1.51 -9.75 -18.81
C GLU A 105 2.41 -10.08 -20.01
N MET A 106 3.19 -11.15 -19.88
CA MET A 106 3.86 -11.73 -21.03
C MET A 106 2.77 -12.37 -21.88
N MET A 107 2.38 -11.69 -22.97
CA MET A 107 1.61 -12.35 -24.02
C MET A 107 2.47 -13.49 -24.56
N VAL A 108 2.09 -14.72 -24.24
CA VAL A 108 2.60 -15.89 -24.93
C VAL A 108 1.91 -15.87 -26.29
N ASP A 109 2.62 -15.40 -27.31
CA ASP A 109 2.19 -15.54 -28.69
C ASP A 109 2.02 -17.06 -28.95
N GLY A 110 0.77 -17.49 -29.07
CA GLY A 110 0.37 -18.86 -29.39
C GLY A 110 0.37 -19.14 -30.88
#